data_AF-A0A355H6I4-F1
#
_entry.id   AF-A0A355H6I4-F1
#
_cell.length_a   1.000
_cell.length_b   1.000
_cell.length_c   1.000
_cell.angle_alpha   90.00
_cell.angle_beta   90.00
_cell.angle_gamma   90.00
#
_symmetry.space_group_name_H-M   'P 1'
#
loop_
_entity.id
_entity.type
_entity.pdbx_description
1 polymer ?
#
loop_
_entity_poly.entity_id
_entity_poly.type
_entity_poly.pdbx_seq_one_letter_code
_entity_poly.pdbx_strand_id
1 'polypeptide(L)'
;LNRASQLDHLENEVFKEVTPKVILNKLHLIRIQGNKGVHGERVNSETALKLLSEAFDLSRWIYVHSGLGDPKNIPDFKAPLENPAGKSKEELKREKKKVLEQLAVQESKMRLLLEELEETRKSAAVAELKLEERKKLAFSTQESVNQLNFSEAETRARLIDTALAEVGWKVGKGEVSSEEVGKEIEVPKQPTATETGYADYVLWDDDG
;
A
#
# COMPACT_ATOMS: atom_id res chain seq x y z
N LEU A 1 -14.12 7.05 -3.14
CA LEU A 1 -12.99 8.00 -3.02
C LEU A 1 -12.86 8.73 -4.35
N ASN A 2 -13.16 10.04 -4.38
CA ASN A 2 -12.96 10.87 -5.56
C ASN A 2 -11.45 10.94 -5.84
N ARG A 3 -11.02 10.47 -7.01
CA ARG A 3 -9.62 10.49 -7.42
C ARG A 3 -9.25 11.94 -7.75
N ALA A 4 -8.14 12.41 -7.20
CA ALA A 4 -7.56 13.69 -7.58
C ALA A 4 -7.25 13.68 -9.08
N SER A 5 -7.77 14.67 -9.80
CA SER A 5 -7.50 14.87 -11.22
C SER A 5 -6.04 15.27 -11.44
N GLN A 6 -5.57 15.19 -12.68
CA GLN A 6 -4.25 15.71 -13.04
C GLN A 6 -4.11 17.20 -12.71
N LEU A 7 -5.20 17.96 -12.76
CA LEU A 7 -5.22 19.36 -12.31
C LEU A 7 -4.95 19.45 -10.81
N ASP A 8 -5.61 18.63 -10.00
CA ASP A 8 -5.44 18.64 -8.53
C ASP A 8 -4.00 18.32 -8.12
N HIS A 9 -3.31 17.44 -8.86
CA HIS A 9 -1.89 17.16 -8.63
C HIS A 9 -0.98 18.33 -9.00
N LEU A 10 -1.25 19.03 -10.11
CA LEU A 10 -0.49 20.21 -10.52
C LEU A 10 -0.77 21.43 -9.63
N GLU A 11 -1.96 21.51 -9.05
CA GLU A 11 -2.36 22.59 -8.14
C GLU A 11 -1.92 22.35 -6.69
N ASN A 12 -1.38 21.18 -6.36
CA ASN A 12 -0.90 20.85 -5.03
C ASN A 12 0.23 21.81 -4.58
N GLU A 13 0.08 22.40 -3.39
CA GLU A 13 1.00 23.43 -2.89
C GLU A 13 2.43 22.90 -2.70
N VAL A 14 2.60 21.70 -2.15
CA VAL A 14 3.92 21.08 -1.99
C VAL A 14 4.60 20.91 -3.36
N PHE A 15 3.84 20.46 -4.37
CA PHE A 15 4.37 20.30 -5.71
C PHE A 15 4.76 21.65 -6.35
N LYS A 16 3.97 22.70 -6.14
CA LYS A 16 4.26 24.06 -6.62
C LYS A 16 5.49 24.67 -5.97
N GLU A 17 5.72 24.40 -4.69
CA GLU A 17 6.88 24.92 -3.96
C GLU A 17 8.20 24.32 -4.46
N VAL A 18 8.21 23.01 -4.73
CA VAL A 18 9.44 22.30 -5.14
C VAL A 18 9.71 22.36 -6.65
N THR A 19 8.70 22.71 -7.46
CA THR A 19 8.80 22.69 -8.92
C THR A 19 8.96 24.11 -9.49
N PRO A 20 10.00 24.38 -10.31
CA PRO A 20 10.15 25.69 -10.94
C PRO A 20 8.94 26.06 -11.80
N LYS A 21 8.52 27.34 -11.76
CA LYS A 21 7.36 27.85 -12.50
C LYS A 21 7.40 27.55 -14.00
N VAL A 22 8.58 27.56 -14.60
CA VAL A 22 8.76 27.24 -16.03
C VAL A 22 8.29 25.81 -16.34
N ILE A 23 8.60 24.86 -15.46
CA ILE A 23 8.21 23.44 -15.61
C ILE A 23 6.70 23.29 -15.40
N LEU A 24 6.14 23.93 -14.36
CA LEU A 24 4.69 23.95 -14.11
C LEU A 24 3.92 24.48 -15.32
N ASN A 25 4.37 25.61 -15.89
CA ASN A 25 3.72 26.21 -17.05
C ASN A 25 3.76 25.29 -18.28
N LYS A 26 4.87 24.60 -18.52
CA LYS A 26 4.98 23.60 -19.61
C LYS A 26 4.02 22.42 -19.39
N LEU A 27 3.89 21.91 -18.15
CA LEU A 27 2.93 20.85 -17.81
C LEU A 27 1.48 21.30 -18.02
N HIS A 28 1.13 22.51 -17.58
CA HIS A 28 -0.20 23.09 -17.81
C HIS A 28 -0.49 23.31 -19.29
N LEU A 29 0.49 23.78 -20.07
CA LEU A 29 0.34 23.98 -21.52
C LEU A 29 0.00 22.68 -22.24
N ILE A 30 0.73 21.60 -21.95
CA ILE A 30 0.47 20.26 -22.52
C ILE A 30 -0.91 19.77 -22.10
N ARG A 31 -1.28 19.91 -20.83
CA ARG A 31 -2.61 19.52 -20.34
C ARG A 31 -3.73 20.26 -21.08
N ILE A 32 -3.66 21.59 -21.13
CA ILE A 32 -4.72 22.42 -21.72
C ILE A 32 -4.88 22.10 -23.20
N GLN A 33 -3.78 22.05 -23.97
CA GLN A 33 -3.86 21.81 -25.40
C GLN A 33 -4.16 20.35 -25.74
N GLY A 34 -3.64 19.40 -24.96
CA GLY A 34 -3.97 17.98 -25.09
C GLY A 34 -5.45 17.71 -24.87
N ASN A 35 -6.03 18.30 -23.82
CA ASN A 35 -7.46 18.18 -23.53
C ASN A 35 -8.32 18.75 -24.67
N LYS A 36 -7.94 19.90 -25.25
CA LYS A 36 -8.62 20.46 -26.43
C LYS A 36 -8.65 19.49 -27.62
N GLY A 37 -7.52 18.83 -27.89
CA GLY A 37 -7.42 17.84 -28.97
C GLY A 37 -8.33 16.62 -28.76
N VAL A 38 -8.48 16.15 -27.52
CA VAL A 38 -9.37 15.04 -27.18
C VAL A 38 -10.84 15.44 -27.27
N HIS A 39 -11.18 16.69 -26.92
CA HIS A 39 -12.56 17.21 -26.99
C HIS A 39 -13.00 17.65 -28.40
N GLY A 40 -12.19 17.38 -29.44
CA GLY A 40 -12.58 17.56 -30.84
C GLY A 40 -12.27 18.92 -31.44
N GLU A 41 -11.55 19.80 -30.73
CA GLU A 41 -11.00 21.01 -31.35
C GLU A 41 -9.90 20.62 -32.35
N ARG A 42 -9.90 21.23 -33.54
CA ARG A 42 -8.84 21.02 -34.54
C ARG A 42 -7.52 21.57 -34.02
N VAL A 43 -6.66 20.69 -33.52
CA VAL A 43 -5.25 21.01 -33.26
C VAL A 43 -4.50 21.00 -34.60
N ASN A 44 -3.88 22.12 -34.97
CA ASN A 44 -3.07 22.20 -36.18
C ASN A 44 -1.68 21.56 -35.96
N SER A 45 -1.03 21.14 -37.04
CA SER A 45 0.29 20.46 -36.98
C SER A 45 1.35 21.33 -36.32
N GLU A 46 1.30 22.65 -36.48
CA GLU A 46 2.23 23.59 -35.85
C GLU A 46 2.13 23.56 -34.32
N THR A 47 0.90 23.54 -33.78
CA THR A 47 0.65 23.43 -32.33
C THR A 47 1.13 22.08 -31.82
N ALA A 48 0.89 21.00 -32.56
CA ALA A 48 1.38 19.67 -32.20
C ALA A 48 2.92 19.62 -32.16
N LEU A 49 3.61 20.23 -33.13
CA LEU A 49 5.07 20.32 -33.16
C LEU A 49 5.62 21.15 -31.98
N LYS A 50 4.97 22.26 -31.64
CA LYS A 50 5.33 23.06 -30.45
C LYS A 50 5.17 22.24 -29.18
N LEU A 51 4.04 21.55 -29.00
CA LEU A 51 3.81 20.69 -27.83
C LEU A 51 4.83 19.54 -27.73
N LEU A 52 5.26 18.98 -28.86
CA LEU A 52 6.33 17.98 -28.89
C LEU A 52 7.67 18.56 -28.42
N SER A 53 8.00 19.78 -28.82
CA SER A 53 9.19 20.49 -28.32
C SER A 53 9.11 20.76 -26.81
N GLU A 54 7.94 21.15 -26.32
CA GLU A 54 7.70 21.38 -24.89
C GLU A 54 7.82 20.08 -24.07
N ALA A 55 7.28 18.98 -24.58
CA ALA A 55 7.41 17.66 -23.97
C ALA A 55 8.87 17.17 -23.97
N PHE A 56 9.63 17.47 -25.02
CA PHE A 56 11.06 17.19 -25.09
C PHE A 56 11.82 17.94 -24.01
N ASP A 57 11.59 19.25 -23.84
CA ASP A 57 12.22 20.03 -22.77
C ASP A 57 11.88 19.51 -21.37
N LEU A 58 10.63 19.13 -21.12
CA LEU A 58 10.24 18.50 -19.85
C LEU A 58 10.98 17.19 -19.62
N SER A 59 11.12 16.36 -20.64
CA SER A 59 11.85 15.09 -20.56
C SER A 59 13.33 15.31 -20.27
N ARG A 60 13.95 16.34 -20.87
CA ARG A 60 15.33 16.76 -20.57
C ARG A 60 15.47 17.17 -19.11
N TRP A 61 14.54 17.99 -18.62
CA TRP A 61 14.54 18.42 -17.22
C TRP A 61 14.43 17.23 -16.28
N ILE A 62 13.49 16.30 -16.50
CA ILE A 62 13.35 15.08 -15.68
C ILE A 62 14.65 14.25 -15.73
N TYR A 63 15.21 14.02 -16.92
CA TYR A 63 16.41 13.21 -17.10
C TYR A 63 17.62 13.75 -16.32
N VAL A 64 17.84 15.07 -16.38
CA VAL A 64 18.90 15.75 -15.64
C VAL A 64 18.59 15.79 -14.14
N HIS A 65 17.35 16.13 -13.77
CA HIS A 65 16.94 16.27 -12.37
C HIS A 65 16.98 14.95 -11.60
N SER A 66 16.67 13.83 -12.26
CA SER A 66 16.79 12.49 -11.68
C SER A 66 18.24 11.98 -11.60
N GLY A 67 19.23 12.77 -12.02
CA GLY A 67 20.64 12.39 -12.01
C GLY A 67 21.01 11.33 -13.05
N LEU A 68 20.14 11.07 -14.04
CA LEU A 68 20.32 10.03 -15.04
C LEU A 68 21.21 10.45 -16.22
N GLY A 69 21.51 11.75 -16.38
CA GLY A 69 22.48 12.19 -17.38
C GLY A 69 22.86 13.66 -17.35
N ASP A 70 23.88 13.97 -18.14
CA ASP A 70 24.45 15.32 -18.29
C ASP A 70 23.69 16.11 -19.37
N PRO A 71 23.25 17.37 -19.08
CA PRO A 71 22.68 18.28 -20.08
C PRO A 71 23.45 18.38 -21.40
N LYS A 72 24.78 18.24 -21.36
CA LYS A 72 25.66 18.32 -22.54
C LYS A 72 25.52 17.15 -23.50
N ASN A 73 25.05 16.00 -23.00
CA ASN A 73 24.89 14.78 -23.80
C ASN A 73 23.51 14.69 -24.45
N ILE A 74 22.66 15.70 -24.24
CA ILE A 74 21.31 15.73 -24.79
C ILE A 74 21.36 16.45 -26.14
N PRO A 75 20.94 15.80 -27.24
CA PRO A 75 20.85 16.46 -28.54
C PRO A 75 19.77 17.55 -28.53
N ASP A 76 19.85 18.49 -29.49
CA ASP A 76 18.77 19.45 -29.70
C ASP A 76 17.50 18.79 -30.24
N PHE A 77 16.35 19.42 -30.00
CA PHE A 77 15.08 18.97 -30.54
C PHE A 77 15.11 18.95 -32.07
N LYS A 78 14.70 17.83 -32.66
CA LYS A 78 14.53 17.69 -34.11
C LYS A 78 13.07 17.42 -34.41
N ALA A 79 12.45 18.33 -35.16
CA ALA A 79 11.08 18.15 -35.62
C ALA A 79 10.99 16.90 -36.52
N PRO A 80 9.93 16.09 -36.40
CA PRO A 80 9.69 14.96 -37.30
C PRO A 80 9.59 15.46 -38.74
N LEU A 81 10.34 14.82 -39.65
CA LEU A 81 10.18 15.04 -41.09
C LEU A 81 8.83 14.45 -41.53
N GLU A 82 8.04 15.18 -42.32
CA GLU A 82 6.75 14.68 -42.84
C GLU A 82 6.90 13.42 -43.70
N ASN A 83 8.07 13.24 -44.33
CA ASN A 83 8.41 12.03 -45.08
C ASN A 83 9.92 11.73 -45.02
N PRO A 84 10.42 11.13 -43.92
CA PRO A 84 11.85 10.89 -43.75
C PRO A 84 12.40 9.85 -44.73
N ALA A 85 11.55 9.01 -45.32
CA ALA A 85 11.91 7.84 -46.11
C ALA A 85 11.47 7.91 -47.59
N GLY A 86 10.89 9.05 -48.03
CA GLY A 86 10.37 9.18 -49.41
C GLY A 86 9.24 8.22 -49.76
N LYS A 87 8.53 7.68 -48.75
CA LYS A 87 7.48 6.67 -48.92
C LYS A 87 6.29 7.21 -49.72
N SER A 88 5.64 6.33 -50.49
CA SER A 88 4.42 6.66 -51.21
C SER A 88 3.28 7.01 -50.22
N LYS A 89 2.28 7.77 -50.71
CA LYS A 89 1.07 8.06 -49.93
C LYS A 89 0.33 6.80 -49.49
N GLU A 90 0.32 5.73 -50.29
CA GLU A 90 -0.33 4.47 -49.90
C GLU A 90 0.43 3.77 -48.76
N GLU A 91 1.76 3.78 -48.81
CA GLU A 91 2.61 3.18 -47.77
C GLU A 91 2.41 3.90 -46.42
N LEU A 92 2.44 5.23 -46.42
CA LEU A 92 2.18 6.04 -45.24
C LEU A 92 0.76 5.79 -44.67
N LYS A 93 -0.24 5.61 -45.55
CA LYS A 93 -1.62 5.32 -45.11
C LYS A 93 -1.72 3.94 -44.45
N ARG A 94 -1.03 2.93 -44.98
CA ARG A 94 -0.98 1.57 -44.40
C ARG A 94 -0.25 1.58 -43.05
N GLU A 95 0.89 2.26 -42.95
CA GLU A 95 1.63 2.39 -41.69
C GLU A 95 0.81 3.12 -40.63
N LYS A 96 0.19 4.24 -40.98
CA LYS A 96 -0.68 5.00 -40.07
C LYS A 96 -1.83 4.13 -39.55
N LYS A 97 -2.47 3.33 -40.42
CA LYS A 97 -3.52 2.40 -40.01
C LYS A 97 -3.00 1.38 -39.00
N LYS A 98 -1.85 0.77 -39.27
CA LYS A 98 -1.22 -0.22 -38.38
C LYS A 98 -0.87 0.38 -37.01
N VAL A 99 -0.31 1.59 -36.99
CA VAL A 99 0.03 2.30 -35.74
C VAL A 99 -1.22 2.62 -34.94
N LEU A 100 -2.30 3.08 -35.58
CA LEU A 100 -3.56 3.36 -34.90
C LEU A 100 -4.20 2.10 -34.31
N GLU A 101 -4.14 0.97 -35.02
CA GLU A 101 -4.59 -0.32 -34.51
C GLU A 101 -3.76 -0.77 -33.29
N GLN A 102 -2.44 -0.64 -33.35
CA GLN A 102 -1.54 -0.95 -32.23
C GLN A 102 -1.81 -0.05 -31.02
N LEU A 103 -2.01 1.25 -31.25
CA LEU A 103 -2.33 2.21 -30.20
C LEU A 103 -3.64 1.85 -29.50
N ALA A 104 -4.69 1.52 -30.26
CA ALA A 104 -5.98 1.11 -29.70
C ALA A 104 -5.85 -0.15 -28.82
N VAL A 105 -5.03 -1.12 -29.23
CA VAL A 105 -4.73 -2.32 -28.42
C VAL A 105 -3.97 -1.95 -27.15
N GLN A 106 -2.97 -1.08 -27.24
CA GLN A 106 -2.19 -0.63 -26.07
C GLN A 106 -3.04 0.18 -25.09
N GLU A 107 -3.91 1.07 -25.57
CA GLU A 107 -4.85 1.84 -24.75
C GLU A 107 -5.83 0.91 -24.02
N SER A 108 -6.35 -0.11 -24.69
CA SER A 108 -7.20 -1.13 -24.06
C SER A 108 -6.45 -1.87 -22.95
N LYS A 109 -5.23 -2.31 -23.21
CA LYS A 109 -4.39 -2.99 -22.21
C LYS A 109 -4.06 -2.10 -21.01
N MET A 110 -3.73 -0.83 -21.26
CA MET A 110 -3.44 0.13 -20.20
C MET A 110 -4.67 0.37 -19.32
N ARG A 111 -5.87 0.45 -19.92
CA ARG A 111 -7.13 0.60 -19.19
C ARG A 111 -7.37 -0.56 -18.24
N LEU A 112 -7.19 -1.80 -18.71
CA LEU A 112 -7.35 -3.00 -17.90
C LEU A 112 -6.36 -3.04 -16.72
N LEU A 113 -5.09 -2.70 -16.96
CA LEU A 113 -4.08 -2.63 -15.90
C LEU A 113 -4.41 -1.56 -14.85
N LEU A 114 -4.94 -0.42 -15.27
CA LEU A 114 -5.38 0.63 -14.34
C LEU A 114 -6.57 0.17 -13.50
N GLU A 115 -7.51 -0.56 -14.08
CA GLU A 115 -8.67 -1.12 -13.39
C GLU A 115 -8.25 -2.18 -12.36
N GLU A 116 -7.36 -3.10 -12.72
CA GLU A 116 -6.80 -4.11 -11.81
C GLU A 116 -6.01 -3.47 -10.65
N LEU A 117 -5.24 -2.42 -10.93
CA LEU A 117 -4.52 -1.67 -9.91
C LEU A 117 -5.48 -0.98 -8.93
N GLU A 118 -6.59 -0.42 -9.44
CA GLU A 118 -7.61 0.19 -8.60
C GLU A 118 -8.33 -0.83 -7.72
N GLU A 119 -8.64 -2.01 -8.26
CA GLU A 119 -9.26 -3.09 -7.50
C GLU A 119 -8.34 -3.59 -6.38
N THR A 120 -7.06 -3.79 -6.70
CA THR A 120 -6.04 -4.21 -5.73
C THR A 120 -5.87 -3.18 -4.61
N ARG A 121 -5.90 -1.88 -4.93
CA ARG A 121 -5.82 -0.83 -3.91
C ARG A 121 -7.06 -0.78 -3.02
N LYS A 122 -8.25 -0.97 -3.59
CA LYS A 122 -9.50 -1.03 -2.81
C LYS A 122 -9.49 -2.23 -1.86
N SER A 123 -9.06 -3.40 -2.32
CA SER A 123 -8.99 -4.59 -1.47
C SER A 123 -7.99 -4.43 -0.32
N ALA A 124 -6.83 -3.83 -0.60
CA ALA A 124 -5.83 -3.49 0.44
C ALA A 124 -6.40 -2.52 1.49
N ALA A 125 -7.05 -1.43 1.07
CA ALA A 125 -7.64 -0.46 2.00
C ALA A 125 -8.75 -1.08 2.87
N VAL A 126 -9.58 -1.97 2.30
CA VAL A 126 -10.61 -2.69 3.07
C VAL A 126 -9.99 -3.66 4.08
N ALA A 127 -8.89 -4.33 3.71
CA ALA A 127 -8.17 -5.22 4.63
C ALA A 127 -7.56 -4.44 5.80
N GLU A 128 -7.01 -3.26 5.54
CA GLU A 128 -6.43 -2.38 6.56
C GLU A 128 -7.48 -1.86 7.54
N LEU A 129 -8.64 -1.39 7.04
CA LEU A 129 -9.77 -0.97 7.90
C LEU A 129 -10.25 -2.11 8.81
N LYS A 130 -10.39 -3.33 8.27
CA LYS A 130 -10.77 -4.51 9.07
C LYS A 130 -9.76 -4.83 10.16
N LEU A 131 -8.47 -4.61 9.91
CA LEU A 131 -7.42 -4.83 10.91
C LEU A 131 -7.51 -3.79 12.04
N GLU A 132 -7.75 -2.53 11.72
CA GLU A 132 -7.94 -1.47 12.71
C GLU A 132 -9.17 -1.71 13.58
N GLU A 133 -10.30 -2.10 12.98
CA GLU A 133 -11.53 -2.44 13.72
C GLU A 133 -11.30 -3.60 14.68
N ARG A 134 -10.58 -4.64 14.25
CA ARG A 134 -10.20 -5.78 15.13
C ARG A 134 -9.33 -5.33 16.30
N LYS A 135 -8.37 -4.42 16.06
CA LYS A 135 -7.51 -3.88 17.12
C LYS A 135 -8.31 -3.05 18.12
N LYS A 136 -9.24 -2.20 17.65
CA LYS A 136 -10.13 -1.41 18.52
C LYS A 136 -11.03 -2.30 19.37
N LEU A 137 -11.60 -3.35 18.77
CA LEU A 137 -12.43 -4.31 19.50
C LEU A 137 -11.60 -5.04 20.56
N ALA A 138 -10.41 -5.54 20.21
CA ALA A 138 -9.52 -6.20 21.16
C ALA A 138 -9.13 -5.29 22.33
N PHE A 139 -8.81 -4.02 22.06
CA PHE A 139 -8.51 -3.04 23.09
C PHE A 139 -9.72 -2.78 24.00
N SER A 140 -10.90 -2.58 23.43
CA SER A 140 -12.14 -2.36 24.19
C SER A 140 -12.51 -3.58 25.05
N THR A 141 -12.30 -4.79 24.55
CA THR A 141 -12.47 -6.03 25.33
C THR A 141 -11.48 -6.09 26.48
N GLN A 142 -10.20 -5.76 26.25
CA GLN A 142 -9.19 -5.75 27.29
C GLN A 142 -9.49 -4.70 28.38
N GLU A 143 -9.93 -3.50 27.99
CA GLU A 143 -10.38 -2.48 28.94
C GLU A 143 -11.58 -2.95 29.75
N SER A 144 -12.55 -3.61 29.13
CA SER A 144 -13.73 -4.16 29.82
C SER A 144 -13.34 -5.24 30.83
N VAL A 145 -12.40 -6.14 30.47
CA VAL A 145 -11.84 -7.14 31.39
C VAL A 145 -11.16 -6.47 32.59
N ASN A 146 -10.37 -5.42 32.34
CA ASN A 146 -9.69 -4.67 33.39
C ASN A 146 -10.70 -3.93 34.30
N GLN A 147 -11.75 -3.34 33.74
CA GLN A 147 -12.79 -2.62 34.51
C GLN A 147 -13.66 -3.56 35.35
N LEU A 148 -13.95 -4.74 34.83
CA LEU A 148 -14.78 -5.73 35.51
C LEU A 148 -14.00 -6.52 36.58
N ASN A 149 -12.69 -6.26 36.74
CA ASN A 149 -11.81 -6.88 37.74
C ASN A 149 -11.95 -8.41 37.78
N PHE A 150 -12.00 -9.06 36.61
CA PHE A 150 -12.10 -10.52 36.58
C PHE A 150 -10.89 -11.13 37.28
N SER A 151 -11.15 -11.94 38.31
CA SER A 151 -10.10 -12.65 39.03
C SER A 151 -9.65 -13.86 38.21
N GLU A 152 -8.40 -13.82 37.79
CA GLU A 152 -7.75 -14.93 37.09
C GLU A 152 -7.70 -16.18 37.98
N ALA A 153 -7.38 -16.01 39.27
CA ALA A 153 -7.43 -17.08 40.28
C ALA A 153 -8.81 -17.73 40.41
N GLU A 154 -9.90 -16.95 40.39
CA GLU A 154 -11.26 -17.51 40.43
C GLU A 154 -11.62 -18.28 39.15
N THR A 155 -11.19 -17.77 38.00
CA THR A 155 -11.44 -18.40 36.70
C THR A 155 -10.69 -19.71 36.58
N ARG A 156 -9.44 -19.70 37.00
CA ARG A 156 -8.54 -20.84 37.07
C ARG A 156 -9.07 -21.92 38.00
N ALA A 157 -9.47 -21.56 39.21
CA ALA A 157 -10.06 -22.51 40.16
C ALA A 157 -11.33 -23.15 39.59
N ARG A 158 -12.19 -22.39 38.90
CA ARG A 158 -13.41 -22.97 38.31
C ARG A 158 -13.15 -23.92 37.15
N LEU A 159 -12.21 -23.59 36.26
CA LEU A 159 -11.97 -24.39 35.05
C LEU A 159 -11.00 -25.53 35.31
N ILE A 160 -9.84 -25.23 35.90
CA ILE A 160 -8.74 -26.19 36.05
C ILE A 160 -8.98 -27.12 37.23
N ASP A 161 -9.46 -26.64 38.39
CA ASP A 161 -9.75 -27.54 39.52
C ASP A 161 -10.87 -28.52 39.15
N THR A 162 -11.89 -28.05 38.41
CA THR A 162 -12.98 -28.93 37.93
C THR A 162 -12.44 -29.98 36.96
N ALA A 163 -11.62 -29.59 35.97
CA ALA A 163 -11.04 -30.53 35.02
C ALA A 163 -10.12 -31.57 35.69
N LEU A 164 -9.30 -31.16 36.66
CA LEU A 164 -8.43 -32.04 37.42
C LEU A 164 -9.23 -33.01 38.31
N ALA A 165 -10.28 -32.52 38.97
CA ALA A 165 -11.17 -33.36 39.77
C ALA A 165 -11.97 -34.36 38.92
N GLU A 166 -12.38 -33.99 37.71
CA GLU A 166 -13.09 -34.87 36.77
C GLU A 166 -12.27 -36.09 36.33
N VAL A 167 -10.95 -35.93 36.19
CA VAL A 167 -10.04 -37.03 35.86
C VAL A 167 -9.48 -37.74 37.10
N GLY A 168 -9.97 -37.39 38.29
CA GLY A 168 -9.72 -38.12 39.55
C GLY A 168 -8.68 -37.54 40.48
N TRP A 169 -8.03 -36.41 40.16
CA TRP A 169 -7.07 -35.76 41.05
C TRP A 169 -7.77 -35.10 42.24
N LYS A 170 -7.24 -35.27 43.45
CA LYS A 170 -7.77 -34.58 44.64
C LYS A 170 -7.25 -33.15 44.70
N VAL A 171 -8.01 -32.19 44.21
CA VAL A 171 -7.60 -30.77 44.19
C VAL A 171 -8.01 -30.04 45.48
N GLY A 172 -7.10 -29.26 46.07
CA GLY A 172 -7.40 -28.40 47.22
C GLY A 172 -8.32 -27.21 46.86
N LYS A 173 -9.07 -26.68 47.84
CA LYS A 173 -10.01 -25.57 47.61
C LYS A 173 -9.26 -24.23 47.47
N GLY A 174 -9.65 -23.42 46.49
CA GLY A 174 -9.01 -22.11 46.28
C GLY A 174 -7.55 -22.26 45.88
N GLU A 175 -6.65 -21.46 46.43
CA GLU A 175 -5.19 -21.53 46.15
C GLU A 175 -4.46 -22.55 47.05
N VAL A 176 -5.19 -23.34 47.84
CA VAL A 176 -4.58 -24.32 48.75
C VAL A 176 -4.16 -25.55 47.96
N SER A 177 -2.88 -25.94 48.12
CA SER A 177 -2.34 -27.20 47.61
C SER A 177 -2.91 -28.40 48.36
N SER A 178 -3.12 -29.51 47.67
CA SER A 178 -3.41 -30.82 48.26
C SER A 178 -2.18 -31.72 48.22
N GLU A 179 -2.31 -32.95 48.73
CA GLU A 179 -1.25 -33.97 48.66
C GLU A 179 -0.91 -34.37 47.21
N GLU A 180 -1.89 -34.33 46.30
CA GLU A 180 -1.72 -34.76 44.90
C GLU A 180 -1.55 -33.58 43.94
N VAL A 181 -1.97 -32.36 44.32
CA VAL A 181 -1.95 -31.17 43.44
C VAL A 181 -1.40 -29.96 44.18
N GLY A 182 -0.18 -29.56 43.85
CA GLY A 182 0.40 -28.27 44.23
C GLY A 182 -0.19 -27.13 43.40
N LYS A 183 -0.42 -25.96 44.01
CA LYS A 183 -0.82 -24.72 43.33
C LYS A 183 0.14 -23.59 43.70
N GLU A 184 0.47 -22.72 42.75
CA GLU A 184 1.43 -21.61 42.92
C GLU A 184 2.79 -22.06 43.48
N ILE A 185 3.34 -23.16 42.94
CA ILE A 185 4.59 -23.75 43.45
C ILE A 185 5.77 -22.99 42.88
N GLU A 186 6.67 -22.54 43.76
CA GLU A 186 7.91 -21.87 43.37
C GLU A 186 8.82 -22.84 42.59
N VAL A 187 9.27 -22.40 41.41
CA VAL A 187 10.19 -23.12 40.55
C VAL A 187 11.48 -22.31 40.43
N PRO A 188 12.61 -22.80 40.97
CA PRO A 188 13.90 -22.12 40.85
C PRO A 188 14.51 -22.30 39.44
N LYS A 189 15.56 -21.51 39.16
CA LYS A 189 16.36 -21.53 37.92
C LYS A 189 15.58 -21.23 36.65
N GLN A 190 14.59 -20.34 36.75
CA GLN A 190 13.84 -19.88 35.58
C GLN A 190 14.64 -18.84 34.78
N PRO A 191 14.42 -18.75 33.45
CA PRO A 191 15.07 -17.76 32.59
C PRO A 191 14.45 -16.37 32.76
N THR A 192 14.32 -15.92 34.02
CA THR A 192 13.78 -14.62 34.43
C THR A 192 14.85 -13.85 35.21
N ALA A 193 14.70 -12.52 35.32
CA ALA A 193 15.69 -11.68 36.00
C ALA A 193 15.89 -12.03 37.49
N THR A 194 14.91 -12.68 38.12
CA THR A 194 14.94 -13.13 39.51
C THR A 194 15.40 -14.58 39.67
N GLU A 195 15.58 -15.31 38.56
CA GLU A 195 15.84 -16.76 38.51
C GLU A 195 14.77 -17.65 39.20
N THR A 196 13.69 -17.05 39.67
CA THR A 196 12.54 -17.71 40.30
C THR A 196 11.30 -17.47 39.45
N GLY A 197 10.52 -18.53 39.20
CA GLY A 197 9.17 -18.45 38.66
C GLY A 197 8.19 -19.28 39.49
N TYR A 198 6.93 -19.30 39.10
CA TYR A 198 5.87 -20.05 39.77
C TYR A 198 5.14 -20.93 38.77
N ALA A 199 4.83 -22.15 39.16
CA ALA A 199 3.97 -23.05 38.42
C ALA A 199 2.56 -22.96 38.99
N ASP A 200 1.60 -22.65 38.11
CA ASP A 200 0.19 -22.49 38.46
C ASP A 200 -0.39 -23.76 39.09
N TYR A 201 -0.03 -24.93 38.54
CA TYR A 201 -0.36 -26.25 39.08
C TYR A 201 0.81 -27.22 38.91
N VAL A 202 1.01 -28.08 39.89
CA VAL A 202 1.93 -29.22 39.83
C VAL A 202 1.18 -30.46 40.29
N LEU A 203 1.22 -31.51 39.47
CA LEU A 203 0.57 -32.78 39.77
C LEU A 203 1.63 -33.74 40.31
N TRP A 204 1.39 -34.30 41.49
CA TRP A 204 2.33 -35.19 42.18
C TRP A 204 1.82 -36.63 42.05
N ASP A 205 2.55 -37.40 41.26
CA ASP A 205 2.33 -38.81 40.98
C ASP A 205 3.43 -39.62 41.69
N ASP A 206 3.15 -40.89 42.01
CA ASP A 206 4.14 -41.86 42.50
C ASP A 206 5.26 -42.14 41.48
N ASP A 207 5.06 -41.78 40.20
CA ASP A 207 5.99 -42.00 39.10
C ASP A 207 7.08 -40.92 38.92
N GLY A 208 7.06 -39.82 39.71
CA GLY A 208 8.15 -38.83 39.82
C GLY A 208 8.67 -38.24 38.51
#